data_AF-A0A645FQY7-F1
#
_entry.id   AF-A0A645FQY7-F1
#
_cell.length_a   1.000
_cell.length_b   1.000
_cell.length_c   1.000
_cell.angle_alpha   90.00
_cell.angle_beta   90.00
_cell.angle_gamma   90.00
#
_symmetry.space_group_name_H-M   'P 1'
#
loop_
_entity.id
_entity.type
_entity.pdbx_description
1 polymer ?
#
loop_
_entity_poly.entity_id
_entity_poly.type
_entity_poly.pdbx_seq_one_letter_code
_entity_poly.pdbx_strand_id
1 'polypeptide(L)'
;MFIIFNDNFSFARSRLSSEETIKYVEQVIREVLNRSFHLKIYLKSEIANMNLEETSSKNDEGEEILKGIVNENILEVKDSIEK
;
A
#
# COMPACT_ATOMS: atom_id res chain seq x y z
N MET A 1 -0.91 -4.67 2.77
CA MET A 1 -0.36 -4.66 4.14
C MET A 1 1.10 -5.06 4.06
N PHE A 2 1.96 -4.51 4.92
CA PHE A 2 3.40 -4.76 4.88
C PHE A 2 3.90 -5.30 6.22
N ILE A 3 4.77 -6.31 6.17
CA ILE A 3 5.56 -6.75 7.34
C ILE A 3 7.03 -6.53 6.99
N ILE A 4 7.72 -5.81 7.86
CA ILE A 4 9.12 -5.42 7.67
C ILE A 4 9.97 -6.15 8.70
N PHE A 5 10.84 -7.02 8.24
CA PHE A 5 11.83 -7.69 9.06
C PHE A 5 13.14 -6.92 9.09
N ASN A 6 13.86 -7.03 10.20
CA ASN A 6 15.22 -6.56 10.28
C ASN A 6 16.14 -7.44 9.41
N ASP A 7 17.23 -6.86 8.90
CA ASP A 7 18.19 -7.53 8.01
C ASP A 7 18.91 -8.72 8.66
N ASN A 8 18.91 -8.80 9.99
CA ASN A 8 19.35 -10.00 10.70
C ASN A 8 18.52 -11.26 10.37
N PHE A 9 17.33 -11.12 9.77
CA PHE A 9 16.52 -12.23 9.26
C PHE A 9 16.74 -12.53 7.76
N SER A 10 17.71 -11.88 7.11
CA SER A 10 18.01 -12.10 5.69
C SER A 10 18.27 -13.57 5.33
N PHE A 11 18.89 -14.33 6.24
CA PHE A 11 19.14 -15.77 6.06
C PHE A 11 17.84 -16.59 5.83
N ALA A 12 16.70 -16.11 6.32
CA ALA A 12 15.40 -16.75 6.20
C ALA A 12 14.52 -16.12 5.11
N ARG A 13 15.05 -15.19 4.30
CA ARG A 13 14.27 -14.39 3.34
C ARG A 13 13.36 -15.25 2.46
N SER A 14 13.91 -16.30 1.86
CA SER A 14 13.16 -17.21 0.97
C SER A 14 12.01 -17.95 1.66
N ARG A 15 12.19 -18.33 2.93
CA ARG A 15 11.12 -18.95 3.73
C ARG A 15 10.09 -17.92 4.14
N LEU A 16 10.51 -16.74 4.59
CA LEU A 16 9.62 -15.65 4.98
C LEU A 16 8.73 -15.21 3.82
N SER A 17 9.27 -15.12 2.62
CA SER A 17 8.52 -14.74 1.41
C SER A 17 7.93 -15.93 0.64
N SER A 18 7.93 -17.14 1.23
CA SER A 18 7.32 -18.31 0.58
C SER A 18 5.80 -18.15 0.51
N GLU A 19 5.20 -18.69 -0.55
CA GLU A 19 3.75 -18.61 -0.75
C GLU A 19 2.99 -19.27 0.41
N GLU A 20 3.50 -20.38 0.95
CA GLU A 20 2.94 -21.06 2.12
C GLU A 20 2.92 -20.14 3.35
N THR A 21 4.03 -19.48 3.65
CA THR A 21 4.13 -18.57 4.80
C THR A 21 3.22 -17.35 4.61
N ILE A 22 3.18 -16.78 3.41
CA ILE A 22 2.31 -15.64 3.09
C ILE A 22 0.84 -16.02 3.30
N LYS A 23 0.40 -17.16 2.73
CA LYS A 23 -0.98 -17.65 2.88
C LYS A 23 -1.34 -17.91 4.34
N TYR A 24 -0.46 -18.53 5.10
CA TYR A 24 -0.69 -18.79 6.52
C TYR A 24 -0.89 -17.48 7.31
N VAL A 25 0.00 -16.50 7.14
CA VAL A 25 -0.10 -15.22 7.83
C VAL A 25 -1.33 -14.43 7.38
N GLU A 26 -1.65 -14.44 6.09
CA GLU A 26 -2.88 -13.84 5.57
C GLU A 26 -4.13 -14.48 6.17
N GLN A 27 -4.16 -15.80 6.32
CA GLN A 27 -5.30 -16.50 6.93
C GLN A 27 -5.48 -16.08 8.39
N VAL A 28 -4.42 -16.15 9.21
CA VAL A 28 -4.47 -15.81 10.64
C VAL A 28 -4.94 -14.36 10.84
N ILE A 29 -4.40 -13.41 10.08
CA ILE A 29 -4.78 -12.01 10.22
C ILE A 29 -6.21 -11.77 9.69
N ARG A 30 -6.64 -12.49 8.65
CA ARG A 30 -8.02 -12.42 8.14
C ARG A 30 -9.02 -12.94 9.17
N GLU A 31 -8.70 -14.00 9.90
CA GLU A 31 -9.55 -14.52 10.99
C GLU A 31 -9.72 -13.47 12.12
N VAL A 32 -8.69 -12.68 12.41
CA VAL A 32 -8.72 -11.67 13.48
C VAL A 32 -9.39 -10.36 13.04
N LEU A 33 -9.06 -9.85 11.85
CA LEU A 33 -9.50 -8.53 11.38
C LEU A 33 -10.75 -8.58 10.48
N ASN A 34 -11.16 -9.77 10.06
CA ASN A 34 -12.29 -10.01 9.15
C ASN A 34 -12.25 -9.17 7.87
N ARG A 35 -11.05 -8.88 7.36
CA ARG A 35 -10.81 -8.05 6.17
C ARG A 35 -9.87 -8.78 5.21
N SER A 36 -10.13 -8.65 3.92
CA SER A 36 -9.20 -9.10 2.88
C SER A 36 -8.07 -8.09 2.69
N PHE A 37 -6.85 -8.57 2.65
CA PHE A 37 -5.64 -7.80 2.33
C PHE A 37 -4.65 -8.74 1.65
N HIS A 38 -3.71 -8.15 0.93
CA HIS A 38 -2.56 -8.85 0.42
C HIS A 38 -1.33 -8.48 1.26
N LEU A 39 -0.56 -9.50 1.66
CA LEU A 39 0.65 -9.37 2.44
C LEU A 39 1.87 -9.30 1.55
N LYS A 40 2.67 -8.25 1.73
CA LYS A 40 4.03 -8.15 1.19
C LYS A 40 5.03 -8.11 2.34
N ILE A 41 6.08 -8.91 2.25
CA ILE A 41 7.13 -9.00 3.27
C ILE A 41 8.40 -8.40 2.71
N TYR A 42 9.05 -7.54 3.48
CA TYR A 42 10.30 -6.88 3.13
C TYR A 42 11.33 -6.99 4.25
N LEU A 43 12.61 -6.87 3.89
CA LEU A 43 13.70 -6.59 4.80
C LEU A 43 13.92 -5.07 4.88
N LYS A 44 14.47 -4.61 6.00
CA LYS A 44 14.75 -3.19 6.21
C LYS A 44 15.66 -2.60 5.13
N SER A 45 16.67 -3.35 4.69
CA SER A 45 17.56 -2.99 3.58
C SER A 45 16.87 -2.87 2.24
N GLU A 46 15.82 -3.67 1.97
CA GLU A 46 15.04 -3.58 0.73
C GLU A 46 14.19 -2.29 0.71
N ILE A 47 13.74 -1.85 1.88
CA ILE A 47 12.96 -0.60 2.02
C ILE A 47 13.86 0.62 2.02
N ALA A 48 15.10 0.53 2.51
CA ALA A 48 16.03 1.66 2.47
C ALA A 48 16.29 2.19 1.04
N ASN A 49 16.12 1.33 0.02
CA ASN A 49 16.20 1.70 -1.40
C ASN A 49 14.83 1.99 -2.04
N MET A 50 13.74 1.60 -1.37
CA MET A 50 12.40 2.04 -1.72
C MET A 50 12.13 3.31 -0.92
N ASN A 51 12.49 4.48 -1.47
CA ASN A 51 11.77 5.70 -1.09
C ASN A 51 10.28 5.32 -1.04
N LEU A 52 9.65 5.54 0.11
CA LEU A 52 8.23 5.30 0.35
C LEU A 52 7.40 6.30 -0.49
N GLU A 53 7.58 6.29 -1.81
CA GLU A 53 6.82 7.03 -2.83
C GLU A 53 5.45 6.39 -3.10
N GLU A 54 4.86 5.73 -2.10
CA GLU A 54 3.45 5.33 -2.15
C GLU A 54 2.70 5.86 -0.91
N THR A 55 2.96 7.10 -0.56
CA THR A 55 1.92 7.98 -0.04
C THR A 55 2.05 9.31 -0.77
N SER A 56 0.94 9.79 -1.34
CA SER A 56 0.73 11.12 -1.94
C SER A 56 1.23 11.41 -3.37
N SER A 57 0.73 10.68 -4.39
CA SER A 57 0.39 11.26 -5.72
C SER A 57 -0.26 10.25 -6.67
N LYS A 58 -1.37 9.60 -6.27
CA LYS A 58 -2.34 9.22 -7.31
C LYS A 58 -3.22 10.44 -7.50
N ASN A 59 -2.95 11.21 -8.55
CA ASN A 59 -3.91 12.22 -9.00
C ASN A 59 -5.24 11.51 -9.25
N ASP A 60 -6.34 12.07 -8.76
CA ASP A 60 -7.65 11.53 -9.01
C ASP A 60 -7.93 11.58 -10.52
N GLU A 61 -8.14 10.42 -11.15
CA GLU A 61 -8.39 10.32 -12.60
C GLU A 61 -9.59 11.20 -13.00
N GLY A 62 -10.58 11.34 -12.13
CA GLY A 62 -11.72 12.24 -12.32
C GLY A 62 -11.33 13.70 -12.28
N GLU A 63 -10.42 14.11 -11.39
CA GLU A 63 -9.89 15.48 -11.34
C GLU A 63 -9.13 15.84 -12.62
N GLU A 64 -8.29 14.95 -13.14
CA GLU A 64 -7.54 15.20 -14.38
C GLU A 64 -8.48 15.35 -15.59
N ILE A 65 -9.52 14.53 -15.68
CA ILE A 65 -10.54 14.64 -16.74
C ILE A 65 -11.27 15.98 -16.64
N LEU A 66 -11.65 16.40 -15.43
CA LEU A 66 -12.38 17.64 -15.23
C LEU A 66 -11.54 18.88 -15.55
N LYS A 67 -10.26 18.91 -15.16
CA LYS A 67 -9.32 19.98 -15.54
C LYS A 67 -9.14 20.12 -17.06
N GLY A 68 -9.29 19.03 -17.82
CA GLY A 68 -9.24 19.06 -19.29
C GLY A 68 -10.51 19.57 -19.96
N ILE A 69 -11.66 19.57 -19.28
CA ILE A 69 -12.97 19.92 -19.86
C ILE A 69 -13.43 21.31 -19.42
N VAL A 70 -13.15 21.69 -18.17
CA VAL A 70 -13.63 22.95 -17.59
C VAL A 70 -12.48 23.87 -17.19
N ASN A 71 -12.73 25.17 -17.18
CA ASN A 71 -11.75 26.15 -16.75
C ASN A 71 -11.44 25.98 -15.25
N GLU A 72 -10.16 26.03 -14.88
CA GLU A 72 -9.70 25.83 -13.50
C GLU A 72 -10.41 26.74 -12.49
N ASN A 73 -10.82 27.95 -12.91
CA ASN A 73 -11.52 28.91 -12.04
C ASN A 73 -12.96 28.48 -11.65
N ILE A 74 -13.50 27.41 -12.23
CA ILE A 74 -14.84 26.88 -11.94
C ILE A 74 -14.76 25.57 -11.13
N LEU A 75 -13.57 24.97 -11.02
CA LEU A 75 -13.37 23.73 -10.26
C LEU A 75 -13.09 24.02 -8.79
N GLU A 76 -13.88 23.41 -7.92
CA GLU A 76 -13.65 23.39 -6.48
C GLU A 76 -13.41 21.93 -6.04
N VAL A 77 -12.20 21.65 -5.55
CA VAL A 77 -11.85 20.33 -4.99
C VAL A 77 -12.20 20.35 -3.50
N LYS A 78 -13.07 19.43 -3.08
CA LYS A 78 -13.44 19.24 -1.66
C LYS A 78 -12.87 17.92 -1.16
N ASP A 79 -12.06 17.98 -0.11
CA ASP A 79 -11.44 16.80 0.51
C ASP A 79 -12.45 15.91 1.25
N SER A 80 -13.67 16.40 1.49
CA SER A 80 -14.74 15.64 2.15
C SER A 80 -16.12 16.19 1.82
N ILE A 81 -17.11 15.31 1.74
CA ILE A 81 -18.53 15.70 1.71
C ILE A 81 -18.98 15.85 3.16
N GLU A 82 -19.29 17.08 3.59
CA GLU A 82 -19.96 17.32 4.87
C GLU A 82 -21.30 16.58 4.87
N LYS A 83 -21.56 15.80 5.94
CA LYS A 83 -22.81 15.06 6.14
C LYS A 83 -23.92 15.95 6.65
#